data_AF-A0A8H3XAM7-F1
#
_entry.id   AF-A0A8H3XAM7-F1
#
_cell.length_a   1.000
_cell.length_b   1.000
_cell.length_c   1.000
_cell.angle_alpha   90.00
_cell.angle_beta   90.00
_cell.angle_gamma   90.00
#
_symmetry.space_group_name_H-M   'P 1'
#
loop_
_entity.id
_entity.type
_entity.pdbx_description
1 polymer ?
#
loop_
_entity_poly.entity_id
_entity_poly.type
_entity_poly.pdbx_seq_one_letter_code
_entity_poly.pdbx_strand_id
1 'polypeptide(L)'
;MTTVRAVYVAPTQEGSPKEFSCTIPSFNSNGSKEAIKSLTDALQSLQKDINNHLTLQLKASGGINDAEDVQEEEEEEEEEEDDKPQ
;
A
#
# COMPACT_ATOMS: atom_id res chain seq x y z
N MET A 1 -11.64 -18.81 0.31
CA MET A 1 -11.26 -17.42 0.61
C MET A 1 -9.84 -17.44 1.11
N THR A 2 -9.04 -16.44 0.74
CA THR A 2 -7.63 -16.34 1.13
C THR A 2 -7.45 -15.08 1.95
N THR A 3 -6.64 -15.11 3.01
CA THR A 3 -6.39 -13.93 3.84
C THR A 3 -4.92 -13.53 3.70
N VAL A 4 -4.70 -12.25 3.41
CA VAL A 4 -3.37 -11.63 3.48
C VAL A 4 -3.23 -10.96 4.84
N ARG A 5 -2.09 -11.16 5.49
CA ARG A 5 -1.79 -10.60 6.81
C ARG A 5 -0.46 -9.86 6.78
N ALA A 6 -0.41 -8.75 7.49
CA ALA A 6 0.81 -8.01 7.78
C ALA A 6 0.90 -7.79 9.29
N VAL A 7 2.07 -8.00 9.86
CA VAL A 7 2.31 -7.83 11.29
C VAL A 7 3.37 -6.76 11.47
N TYR A 8 3.00 -5.68 12.16
CA TYR A 8 3.92 -4.65 12.58
C TYR A 8 4.34 -4.89 14.03
N VAL A 9 5.65 -4.92 14.25
CA VAL A 9 6.26 -5.01 15.59
C VAL A 9 7.12 -3.77 15.77
N ALA A 10 6.79 -2.96 16.78
CA ALA A 10 7.58 -1.79 17.09
C ALA A 10 8.98 -2.20 17.59
N PRO A 11 10.05 -1.48 17.20
CA PRO A 11 11.42 -1.81 17.59
C PRO A 11 11.69 -1.64 19.09
N THR A 12 10.88 -0.83 19.79
CA THR A 12 10.95 -0.68 21.24
C THR A 12 9.93 -1.61 21.91
N GLN A 13 10.44 -2.47 22.79
CA GLN A 13 9.87 -3.75 23.23
C GLN A 13 8.57 -3.72 24.07
N GLU A 14 7.82 -2.62 24.12
CA GLU A 14 6.59 -2.52 24.94
C GLU A 14 5.29 -2.48 24.12
N GLY A 15 5.38 -2.42 22.79
CA GLY A 15 4.21 -2.44 21.91
C GLY A 15 3.71 -3.86 21.64
N SER A 16 2.42 -4.13 21.92
CA SER A 16 1.76 -5.33 21.39
C SER A 16 1.82 -5.33 19.86
N PRO A 17 2.15 -6.46 19.20
CA PRO A 17 2.14 -6.55 17.74
C PRO A 17 0.81 -6.08 17.17
N LYS A 18 0.85 -5.26 16.13
CA LYS A 18 -0.34 -4.85 15.39
C LYS A 18 -0.48 -5.72 14.15
N GLU A 19 -1.54 -6.53 14.11
CA GLU A 19 -1.91 -7.29 12.91
C GLU A 19 -2.87 -6.46 12.06
N PHE A 20 -2.58 -6.44 10.76
CA PHE A 20 -3.46 -5.97 9.69
C PHE A 20 -3.83 -7.17 8.85
N SER A 21 -5.10 -7.30 8.47
CA SER A 21 -5.53 -8.41 7.65
C SER A 21 -6.58 -7.96 6.64
N CYS A 22 -6.52 -8.56 5.45
CA CYS A 22 -7.51 -8.37 4.41
C CYS A 22 -7.94 -9.74 3.89
N THR A 23 -9.24 -9.93 3.73
CA THR A 23 -9.79 -11.15 3.17
C THR A 23 -10.07 -10.95 1.69
N ILE A 24 -9.50 -11.85 0.90
CA ILE A 24 -9.64 -11.91 -0.53
C ILE A 24 -10.71 -12.98 -0.85
N PRO A 25 -11.75 -12.62 -1.62
CA PRO A 25 -12.77 -13.58 -2.05
C PRO A 25 -12.11 -14.79 -2.72
N SER A 26 -12.71 -15.97 -2.55
CA SER A 26 -12.20 -17.16 -3.23
C SER A 26 -12.43 -16.99 -4.73
N PHE A 27 -11.36 -16.91 -5.50
CA PHE A 27 -11.46 -16.97 -6.96
C PHE A 27 -11.21 -18.41 -7.40
N ASN A 28 -12.07 -18.92 -8.28
CA ASN A 28 -11.88 -20.20 -8.92
C ASN A 28 -10.81 -19.97 -10.01
N SER A 29 -9.54 -20.09 -9.62
CA SER A 29 -8.42 -19.51 -10.35
C SER A 29 -8.01 -20.33 -11.56
N ASN A 30 -8.27 -19.77 -12.73
CA ASN A 30 -7.48 -19.96 -13.94
C ASN A 30 -6.85 -18.62 -14.40
N GLY A 31 -6.38 -17.79 -13.45
CA GLY A 31 -5.69 -16.52 -13.74
C GLY A 31 -6.58 -15.41 -14.31
N SER A 32 -7.87 -15.35 -13.94
CA SER A 32 -8.76 -14.30 -14.47
C SER A 32 -8.29 -12.91 -14.02
N LYS A 33 -8.44 -11.92 -14.92
CA LYS A 33 -8.12 -10.50 -14.67
C LYS A 33 -8.81 -9.94 -13.41
N GLU A 34 -10.00 -10.46 -13.09
CA GLU A 34 -10.79 -10.07 -11.91
C GLU A 34 -10.18 -10.56 -10.60
N ALA A 35 -9.58 -11.76 -10.60
CA ALA A 35 -8.89 -12.30 -9.43
C ALA A 35 -7.64 -11.47 -9.09
N ILE A 36 -6.88 -11.10 -10.13
CA ILE A 36 -5.71 -10.23 -9.98
C ILE A 36 -6.13 -8.85 -9.50
N LYS A 37 -7.17 -8.26 -10.11
CA LYS A 37 -7.69 -6.95 -9.68
C LYS A 37 -8.10 -6.96 -8.20
N SER A 38 -8.84 -7.98 -7.79
CA SER A 38 -9.30 -8.09 -6.40
C SER A 38 -8.16 -8.29 -5.40
N LEU A 39 -7.09 -9.00 -5.81
CA LEU A 39 -5.84 -9.08 -5.03
C LEU A 39 -5.16 -7.71 -4.94
N THR A 40 -5.06 -6.97 -6.05
CA THR A 40 -4.49 -5.63 -6.05
C THR A 40 -5.26 -4.67 -5.14
N ASP A 41 -6.59 -4.66 -5.26
CA ASP A 41 -7.46 -3.83 -4.42
C ASP A 41 -7.26 -4.18 -2.92
N ALA A 42 -7.17 -5.48 -2.59
CA ALA A 42 -6.92 -5.95 -1.23
C ALA A 42 -5.55 -5.49 -0.69
N LEU A 43 -4.50 -5.57 -1.51
CA LEU A 43 -3.15 -5.12 -1.14
C LEU A 43 -3.10 -3.60 -0.95
N GLN A 44 -3.76 -2.82 -1.82
CA GLN A 44 -3.85 -1.36 -1.68
C GLN A 44 -4.59 -0.97 -0.40
N SER A 45 -5.68 -1.66 -0.05
CA SER A 45 -6.38 -1.44 1.22
C SER A 45 -5.46 -1.70 2.41
N LEU A 46 -4.74 -2.83 2.39
CA LEU A 46 -3.82 -3.20 3.46
C LEU A 46 -2.69 -2.18 3.64
N GLN A 47 -2.13 -1.69 2.52
CA GLN A 47 -1.12 -0.63 2.51
C GLN A 47 -1.65 0.66 3.15
N LYS A 48 -2.86 1.09 2.78
CA LYS A 48 -3.50 2.29 3.37
C LYS A 48 -3.68 2.14 4.88
N ASP A 49 -4.12 0.99 5.35
CA ASP A 49 -4.30 0.74 6.78
C ASP A 49 -2.99 0.81 7.56
N ILE A 50 -1.92 0.22 7.01
CA ILE A 50 -0.57 0.29 7.59
C ILE A 50 -0.08 1.74 7.62
N ASN A 51 -0.17 2.46 6.49
CA ASN A 51 0.29 3.85 6.39
C ASN A 51 -0.46 4.78 7.34
N ASN A 52 -1.78 4.62 7.45
CA ASN A 52 -2.59 5.40 8.38
C ASN A 52 -2.17 5.14 9.82
N HIS A 53 -1.95 3.87 10.19
CA HIS A 53 -1.52 3.53 11.54
C HIS A 53 -0.14 4.10 11.87
N LEU A 54 0.84 3.94 10.98
CA LEU A 54 2.20 4.44 11.20
C LEU A 54 2.25 5.97 11.22
N THR A 55 1.52 6.63 10.33
CA THR A 55 1.39 8.10 10.32
C THR A 55 0.82 8.62 11.63
N LEU A 56 -0.23 7.97 12.15
CA LEU A 56 -0.81 8.34 13.45
C LEU A 56 0.17 8.14 14.60
N GLN A 57 0.94 7.04 14.60
CA GLN A 57 1.97 6.81 15.61
C GLN A 57 3.07 7.88 15.55
N LEU A 58 3.54 8.23 14.35
CA LEU A 58 4.57 9.25 14.15
C LEU A 58 4.10 10.64 14.60
N LYS A 59 2.83 10.99 14.30
CA LYS A 59 2.20 12.22 14.81
C LYS A 59 2.10 12.22 16.34
N ALA A 60 1.68 11.09 16.93
CA ALA A 60 1.55 10.96 18.38
C ALA A 60 2.89 11.00 19.12
N SER A 61 3.97 10.50 18.50
CA SER A 61 5.33 10.54 19.07
C SER A 61 6.04 11.89 18.87
N GLY A 62 5.36 12.91 18.32
CA GLY A 62 5.93 14.24 18.06
C GLY A 62 6.99 14.26 16.94
N GLY A 63 7.02 13.22 16.10
CA GLY A 63 7.99 13.06 15.02
C GLY A 63 7.63 13.80 13.73
N ILE A 64 6.45 14.43 13.66
CA ILE A 64 6.00 15.20 12.50
C ILE A 64 5.41 16.52 13.02
N ASN A 65 6.25 17.54 13.16
CA ASN A 65 5.78 18.91 13.00
C ASN A 65 5.77 19.14 11.48
N ASP A 66 4.60 19.44 10.92
CA ASP A 66 4.37 19.74 9.49
C ASP A 66 4.36 18.53 8.53
N ALA A 67 3.17 17.96 8.39
CA ALA A 67 2.81 17.05 7.30
C ALA A 67 2.55 17.81 5.99
N GLU A 68 3.48 18.67 5.56
CA GLU A 68 3.43 19.40 4.27
C GLU A 68 4.52 18.95 3.28
N ASP A 69 5.28 17.89 3.56
CA ASP A 69 6.31 17.38 2.65
C ASP A 69 5.88 16.07 1.96
N VAL A 70 4.69 16.07 1.37
CA VAL A 70 4.35 15.11 0.31
C VAL A 70 4.51 15.88 -0.99
N GLN A 71 5.72 15.84 -1.55
CA GLN A 71 5.93 16.19 -2.95
C GLN A 71 5.04 15.27 -3.79
N GLU A 72 4.01 15.86 -4.41
CA GLU A 72 3.37 15.30 -5.59
C GLU A 72 4.49 15.15 -6.64
N GLU A 73 5.00 13.93 -6.83
CA GLU A 73 5.82 13.62 -7.99
C GLU A 73 4.91 13.79 -9.23
N GLU A 74 5.09 14.92 -9.92
CA GLU A 74 4.45 15.21 -11.19
C GLU A 74 4.73 14.05 -12.17
N GLU A 75 3.65 13.55 -12.79
CA GLU A 75 3.73 12.57 -13.88
C GLU A 75 4.57 13.16 -15.02
N GLU A 76 5.81 12.69 -15.19
CA GLU A 76 6.54 12.90 -16.44
C GLU A 76 5.87 12.04 -17.52
N GLU A 77 5.03 12.66 -18.34
CA GLU A 77 4.59 12.12 -19.63
C GLU A 77 5.83 11.92 -20.51
N GLU A 78 6.31 10.69 -20.66
CA GLU A 78 7.27 10.34 -21.71
C GLU A 78 6.57 10.46 -23.08
N GLU A 79 6.90 11.51 -23.83
CA GLU A 79 6.50 11.69 -25.23
C GLU A 79 7.02 10.52 -26.08
N GLU A 80 6.11 9.86 -26.81
CA GLU A 80 6.48 8.87 -27.84
C GLU A 80 7.27 9.55 -28.97
N GLU A 81 8.57 9.23 -29.10
CA GLU A 81 9.30 9.53 -30.34
C GLU A 81 8.84 8.58 -31.46
N ASP A 82 8.07 9.15 -32.37
CA ASP A 82 7.60 8.62 -33.65
C ASP A 82 8.80 8.22 -34.55
N ASP A 83 8.98 6.91 -34.71
CA ASP A 83 9.93 6.24 -35.60
C ASP A 83 9.69 6.66 -37.07
N LYS A 84 10.55 7.55 -37.60
CA LYS A 84 10.61 7.84 -39.03
C LYS A 84 11.81 7.17 -39.70
N PRO A 85 11.59 6.23 -40.63
CA PRO A 85 12.67 5.68 -41.44
C PRO A 85 13.09 6.66 -42.55
N GLN A 86 14.42 6.80 -42.74
CA GLN A 86 15.03 7.28 -43.98
C GLN A 86 15.75 6.15 -44.70
#